data_AF-A0A3M5W4E1-F1
#
_entry.id   AF-A0A3M5W4E1-F1
#
_cell.length_a   1.000
_cell.length_b   1.000
_cell.length_c   1.000
_cell.angle_alpha   90.00
_cell.angle_beta   90.00
_cell.angle_gamma   90.00
#
_symmetry.space_group_name_H-M   'P 1'
#
loop_
_entity.id
_entity.type
_entity.pdbx_description
1 polymer ?
#
loop_
_entity_poly.entity_id
_entity_poly.type
_entity_poly.pdbx_seq_one_letter_code
_entity_poly.pdbx_strand_id
1 'polypeptide(L)'
;MPKTVEKIINAQKLARFDRSHFRGFGETSLEFETVFIVLDPSYNVYMDVQQAINLEIMEAFAEMDVRFAFPSRTVYVASLPPVKTSRHTALEAADANA
;
A
#
# COMPACT_ATOMS: atom_id res chain seq x y z
N MET A 1 -9.37 -0.44 11.96
CA MET A 1 -8.95 -1.61 11.16
C MET A 1 -9.92 -2.78 11.31
N PRO A 2 -9.82 -3.76 12.26
CA PRO A 2 -10.78 -4.88 12.33
C PRO A 2 -12.26 -4.49 12.38
N LYS A 3 -12.63 -3.54 13.25
CA LYS A 3 -14.03 -3.06 13.35
C LYS A 3 -14.52 -2.35 12.08
N THR A 4 -13.63 -1.75 11.31
CA THR A 4 -13.97 -1.11 10.03
C THR A 4 -14.31 -2.19 9.01
N VAL A 5 -13.47 -3.22 8.92
CA VAL A 5 -13.66 -4.37 8.03
C VAL A 5 -14.94 -5.14 8.40
N GLU A 6 -15.20 -5.36 9.69
CA GLU A 6 -16.44 -5.97 10.18
C GLU A 6 -17.68 -5.20 9.70
N LYS A 7 -17.68 -3.87 9.80
CA LYS A 7 -18.80 -3.03 9.33
C LYS A 7 -19.03 -3.15 7.83
N ILE A 8 -17.96 -3.12 7.03
CA ILE A 8 -18.00 -3.27 5.57
C ILE A 8 -18.63 -4.62 5.20
N ILE A 9 -18.17 -5.70 5.84
CA ILE A 9 -18.69 -7.05 5.58
C ILE A 9 -20.15 -7.16 6.00
N ASN A 10 -20.53 -6.62 7.16
CA ASN A 10 -21.92 -6.64 7.64
C ASN A 10 -22.87 -5.79 6.78
N ALA A 11 -22.36 -4.86 5.97
CA ALA A 11 -23.16 -4.11 5.00
C ALA A 11 -23.51 -4.95 3.75
N GLN A 12 -22.73 -6.00 3.45
CA GLN A 12 -22.98 -6.89 2.32
C GLN A 12 -24.07 -7.89 2.67
N LYS A 13 -25.23 -7.79 2.01
CA LYS A 13 -26.40 -8.64 2.27
C LYS A 13 -26.15 -10.15 2.18
N LEU A 14 -25.20 -10.53 1.33
CA LEU A 14 -24.87 -11.94 1.05
C LEU A 14 -23.57 -12.38 1.72
N ALA A 15 -23.03 -11.60 2.68
CA ALA A 15 -21.88 -11.99 3.47
C ALA A 15 -22.23 -12.09 4.96
N ARG A 16 -21.60 -13.03 5.64
CA ARG A 16 -21.61 -13.12 7.11
C ARG A 16 -20.19 -12.99 7.62
N PHE A 17 -19.96 -11.98 8.46
CA PHE A 17 -18.69 -11.83 9.16
C PHE A 17 -18.44 -13.01 10.12
N ASP A 18 -17.20 -13.48 10.17
CA ASP A 18 -16.75 -14.47 11.17
C ASP A 18 -15.72 -13.84 12.10
N ARG A 19 -14.60 -13.36 11.57
CA ARG A 19 -13.51 -12.78 12.37
C ARG A 19 -12.64 -11.81 11.58
N SER A 20 -12.00 -10.90 12.31
CA SER A 20 -10.91 -10.07 11.80
C SER A 20 -9.92 -9.78 12.92
N HIS A 21 -8.65 -10.14 12.73
CA HIS A 21 -7.61 -10.03 13.75
C HIS A 21 -6.32 -9.47 13.19
N PHE A 22 -5.61 -8.71 14.03
CA PHE A 22 -4.19 -8.45 13.80
C PHE A 22 -3.43 -9.75 14.05
N ARG A 23 -2.96 -10.38 12.98
CA ARG A 23 -2.31 -11.69 12.99
C ARG A 23 -0.88 -11.59 13.49
N GLY A 24 -0.18 -10.52 13.13
CA GLY A 24 1.19 -10.27 13.57
C GLY A 24 1.96 -9.33 12.65
N PHE A 25 3.27 -9.29 12.85
CA PHE A 25 4.19 -8.53 12.03
C PHE A 25 4.69 -9.40 10.88
N GLY A 26 4.48 -8.93 9.65
CA GLY A 26 5.12 -9.47 8.45
C GLY A 26 6.51 -8.85 8.25
N GLU A 27 7.24 -9.30 7.22
CA GLU A 27 8.60 -8.82 6.94
C GLU A 27 8.66 -7.30 6.72
N THR A 28 7.62 -6.74 6.09
CA THR A 28 7.53 -5.31 5.75
C THR A 28 6.14 -4.73 6.01
N SER A 29 5.30 -5.43 6.78
CA SER A 29 3.87 -5.12 6.93
C SER A 29 3.31 -5.47 8.31
N LEU A 30 2.15 -4.89 8.62
CA LEU A 30 1.26 -5.38 9.68
C LEU A 30 0.22 -6.29 9.01
N GLU A 31 0.14 -7.55 9.45
CA GLU A 31 -0.77 -8.53 8.85
C GLU A 31 -2.09 -8.59 9.62
N PHE A 32 -3.19 -8.48 8.88
CA PHE A 32 -4.53 -8.69 9.39
C PHE A 32 -5.17 -9.86 8.65
N GLU A 33 -5.77 -10.81 9.38
CA GLU A 33 -6.54 -11.90 8.81
C GLU A 33 -8.03 -11.62 9.00
N THR A 34 -8.81 -11.72 7.93
CA THR A 34 -10.26 -11.55 7.96
C THR A 34 -10.93 -12.74 7.31
N VAL A 35 -11.97 -13.28 7.96
CA VAL A 35 -12.77 -14.40 7.48
C VAL A 35 -14.24 -13.97 7.45
N PHE A 36 -14.90 -14.28 6.35
CA PHE A 36 -16.33 -14.14 6.16
C PHE A 36 -16.84 -15.26 5.25
N ILE A 37 -18.15 -15.46 5.27
CA ILE A 37 -18.82 -16.51 4.48
C ILE A 37 -19.78 -15.83 3.53
N VAL A 38 -19.70 -16.17 2.24
CA VAL A 38 -20.73 -15.79 1.27
C VAL A 38 -21.88 -16.79 1.36
N LEU A 39 -23.09 -16.27 1.51
CA LEU A 39 -24.31 -17.04 1.79
C LEU A 39 -24.96 -17.65 0.54
N ASP A 40 -24.38 -17.39 -0.63
CA ASP A 40 -24.82 -17.90 -1.92
C ASP A 40 -23.72 -18.80 -2.53
N PRO A 41 -24.06 -19.98 -3.06
CA PRO A 41 -23.08 -20.91 -3.63
C PRO A 41 -22.60 -20.51 -5.04
N SER A 42 -23.21 -19.52 -5.68
CA SER A 42 -22.81 -19.02 -6.99
C SER A 42 -21.45 -18.35 -6.91
N TYR A 43 -20.52 -18.84 -7.72
CA TYR A 43 -19.18 -18.26 -7.80
C TYR A 43 -19.21 -16.79 -8.25
N ASN A 44 -20.12 -16.41 -9.16
CA ASN A 44 -20.25 -15.03 -9.60
C ASN A 44 -20.67 -14.12 -8.44
N VAL A 45 -21.63 -14.56 -7.62
CA VAL A 45 -22.06 -13.82 -6.43
C VAL A 45 -20.93 -13.69 -5.42
N TYR A 46 -20.18 -14.77 -5.20
CA TYR A 46 -18.96 -14.72 -4.37
C TYR A 46 -17.98 -13.65 -4.88
N MET A 47 -17.70 -13.64 -6.19
CA MET A 47 -16.76 -12.67 -6.78
C MET A 47 -17.27 -11.23 -6.65
N ASP A 48 -18.56 -10.99 -6.87
CA ASP A 48 -19.18 -9.66 -6.74
C ASP A 48 -19.11 -9.15 -5.29
N VAL A 49 -19.45 -10.00 -4.31
CA VAL A 49 -19.39 -9.66 -2.88
C VAL A 49 -17.94 -9.40 -2.45
N GLN A 50 -17.01 -10.27 -2.85
CA GLN A 50 -15.59 -10.11 -2.51
C GLN A 50 -15.02 -8.82 -3.11
N GLN A 51 -15.39 -8.46 -4.34
CA GLN A 51 -14.97 -7.23 -4.98
C GLN A 51 -15.52 -6.01 -4.23
N ALA A 52 -16.80 -5.99 -3.90
CA ALA A 52 -17.43 -4.90 -3.15
C ALA A 52 -16.72 -4.66 -1.80
N ILE A 53 -16.48 -5.74 -1.04
CA ILE A 53 -15.74 -5.67 0.23
C ILE A 53 -14.34 -5.09 0.03
N ASN A 54 -13.60 -5.55 -0.98
CA ASN A 54 -12.22 -5.09 -1.20
C ASN A 54 -12.16 -3.62 -1.59
N LEU A 55 -13.06 -3.15 -2.45
CA LEU A 55 -13.13 -1.74 -2.85
C LEU A 55 -13.50 -0.84 -1.67
N GLU A 56 -14.50 -1.22 -0.87
CA GLU A 56 -14.89 -0.47 0.33
C GLU A 56 -13.76 -0.45 1.38
N ILE A 57 -12.99 -1.54 1.52
CA ILE A 57 -11.79 -1.56 2.36
C ILE A 57 -10.75 -0.57 1.86
N MET A 58 -10.47 -0.55 0.55
CA MET A 58 -9.51 0.38 -0.05
C MET A 58 -9.92 1.84 0.19
N GLU A 59 -11.20 2.17 -0.02
CA GLU A 59 -11.75 3.51 0.20
C GLU A 59 -11.65 3.92 1.66
N ALA A 60 -12.16 3.08 2.58
CA ALA A 60 -12.11 3.37 4.01
C ALA A 60 -10.66 3.52 4.52
N PHE A 61 -9.72 2.75 4.00
CA PHE A 61 -8.32 2.84 4.41
C PHE A 61 -7.67 4.10 3.89
N ALA A 62 -7.99 4.52 2.66
CA ALA A 62 -7.54 5.79 2.11
C ALA A 62 -8.05 6.98 2.94
N GLU A 63 -9.31 6.96 3.39
CA GLU A 63 -9.88 7.99 4.27
C GLU A 63 -9.20 8.07 5.64
N MET A 64 -8.66 6.95 6.14
CA MET A 64 -7.92 6.87 7.39
C MET A 64 -6.41 7.17 7.24
N ASP A 65 -5.95 7.55 6.04
CA ASP A 65 -4.53 7.65 5.65
C ASP A 65 -3.72 6.38 5.95
N VAL A 66 -4.39 5.22 5.85
CA VAL A 66 -3.76 3.91 5.95
C VAL A 66 -3.27 3.50 4.58
N ARG A 67 -1.97 3.25 4.45
CA ARG A 67 -1.34 2.82 3.22
C ARG A 67 -1.11 1.31 3.23
N PHE A 68 -1.36 0.66 2.11
CA PHE A 68 -0.96 -0.73 1.91
C PHE A 68 0.57 -0.82 1.87
N ALA A 69 1.10 -1.83 2.56
CA ALA A 69 2.54 -2.07 2.60
C ALA A 69 3.04 -2.54 1.23
N PHE A 70 4.12 -1.92 0.76
CA PHE A 70 4.92 -2.43 -0.35
C PHE A 70 6.18 -3.09 0.23
N PRO A 71 6.73 -4.13 -0.42
CA PRO A 71 8.02 -4.67 -0.05
C PRO A 71 9.06 -3.54 0.01
N SER A 72 9.63 -3.31 1.19
CA SER A 72 10.61 -2.26 1.44
C SER A 72 11.93 -2.87 1.89
N ARG A 73 13.04 -2.21 1.54
CA ARG A 73 14.38 -2.58 1.99
C ARG A 73 15.14 -1.35 2.41
N THR A 74 15.82 -1.44 3.55
CA THR A 74 16.77 -0.42 3.97
C THR A 74 18.11 -0.70 3.29
N VAL A 75 18.60 0.25 2.49
CA VAL A 75 19.91 0.13 1.82
C VAL A 75 20.93 0.95 2.58
N TYR A 76 21.96 0.29 3.10
CA TYR A 76 23.13 0.96 3.69
C TYR A 76 24.16 1.25 2.62
N VAL A 77 24.43 2.54 2.36
CA VAL A 77 25.42 2.97 1.36
C VAL A 77 26.73 3.28 2.06
N ALA A 78 27.75 2.42 1.87
CA ALA A 78 29.03 2.53 2.56
C ALA A 78 29.88 3.74 2.11
N SER A 79 29.76 4.15 0.83
CA SER A 79 30.36 5.38 0.32
C SER A 79 29.57 5.88 -0.88
N LEU A 80 29.43 7.20 -0.99
CA LEU A 80 28.91 7.83 -2.20
C LEU A 80 30.00 7.83 -3.26
N PRO A 81 29.69 7.54 -4.54
CA PRO A 81 30.67 7.67 -5.61
C PRO A 81 31.19 9.11 -5.67
N PRO A 82 32.47 9.32 -6.03
CA PRO A 82 33.03 10.66 -6.13
C PRO A 82 32.23 11.48 -7.14
N VAL A 83 31.79 12.67 -6.71
CA VAL A 83 31.09 13.62 -7.58
C VAL A 83 32.03 13.98 -8.73
N LYS A 84 31.70 13.53 -9.94
CA LYS A 84 32.36 14.04 -11.15
C LYS A 84 31.95 15.49 -11.29
N THR A 85 32.81 16.39 -10.82
CA THR A 85 32.67 17.81 -11.14
C THR A 85 32.99 17.93 -12.63
N SER A 86 31.96 18.01 -13.47
CA SER A 86 32.10 18.54 -14.81
C SER A 86 32.59 19.97 -14.65
N ARG A 87 33.89 20.19 -14.88
CA ARG A 87 34.41 21.52 -15.13
C ARG A 87 33.69 22.02 -16.37
N HIS A 88 32.64 22.82 -16.19
CA HIS A 88 32.29 23.82 -17.18
C HIS A 88 33.55 24.67 -17.32
N THR A 89 34.27 24.46 -18.41
CA THR A 89 35.41 25.29 -18.79
C THR A 89 34.87 26.71 -18.94
N ALA A 90 35.28 27.60 -18.04
CA ALA A 90 35.17 29.03 -18.25
C ALA A 90 36.03 29.38 -19.46
N LEU A 91 35.41 29.41 -20.63
CA LEU A 91 35.93 30.07 -21.82
C LEU A 91 35.07 31.32 -22.06
N GLU A 92 35.02 32.22 -21.08
CA GLU A 92 34.50 33.59 -21.21
C GLU A 92 35.35 34.53 -20.34
N ALA A 93 36.66 34.48 -20.54
CA ALA A 93 37.60 35.49 -20.04
C ALA A 93 38.70 35.70 -21.08
N ALA A 94 38.30 36.07 -22.30
CA ALA A 94 39.22 36.52 -23.34
C ALA A 94 38.74 37.80 -24.08
N ASP A 95 37.71 38.49 -23.58
CA ASP A 95 37.29 39.81 -24.09
C ASP A 95 37.46 40.90 -23.01
N ALA A 96 38.63 40.94 -22.37
CA ALA A 96 39.00 42.03 -21.48
C ALA A 96 40.53 42.23 -21.36
N ASN A 97 41.26 42.27 -22.48
CA ASN A 97 42.41 43.19 -22.67
C ASN A 97 43.09 43.01 -24.04
N ALA A 98 43.36 44.15 -24.67
CA ALA A 98 44.12 44.40 -25.90
C ALA A 98 43.33 44.33 -27.22
#